data_AF-R9KI96-F1
#
_entry.id   AF-R9KI96-F1
#
_cell.length_a   1.000
_cell.length_b   1.000
_cell.length_c   1.000
_cell.angle_alpha   90.00
_cell.angle_beta   90.00
_cell.angle_gamma   90.00
#
_symmetry.space_group_name_H-M   'P 1'
#
loop_
_entity.id
_entity.type
_entity.pdbx_description
1 polymer ?
#
loop_
_entity_poly.entity_id
_entity_poly.type
_entity_poly.pdbx_seq_one_letter_code
_entity_poly.pdbx_strand_id
1 'polypeptide(L)' 'MNQISEKELSALNDLLTGEELLIKKFQMLAENCNDSEVKAKFTEISNEHKEHFRSLYSQLS' A
#
# COMPACT_ATOMS: atom_id res chain seq x y z
N MET A 1 -26.34 -4.97 3.86
CA MET A 1 -25.17 -4.39 3.19
C MET A 1 -24.92 -3.05 3.85
N ASN A 2 -23.83 -2.90 4.61
CA ASN A 2 -23.48 -1.58 5.12
C ASN A 2 -23.12 -0.72 3.92
N GLN A 3 -23.94 0.28 3.63
CA GLN A 3 -23.58 1.30 2.65
C GLN A 3 -22.44 2.10 3.25
N ILE A 4 -21.28 2.04 2.61
CA ILE A 4 -20.19 2.99 2.83
C ILE A 4 -20.74 4.39 2.59
N SER A 5 -20.62 5.27 3.58
CA SER A 5 -20.96 6.68 3.42
C SER A 5 -19.97 7.37 2.48
N GLU A 6 -20.37 8.49 1.87
CA GLU A 6 -19.47 9.28 1.01
C GLU A 6 -18.16 9.67 1.72
N LYS A 7 -18.23 9.95 3.02
CA LYS A 7 -17.06 10.28 3.84
C LYS A 7 -16.13 9.08 4.01
N GLU A 8 -16.68 7.90 4.27
CA GLU A 8 -15.90 6.67 4.38
C GLU A 8 -15.31 6.27 3.03
N LEU A 9 -16.03 6.48 1.92
CA LEU A 9 -15.52 6.25 0.57
C LEU A 9 -14.36 7.18 0.24
N SER A 10 -14.48 8.48 0.58
CA SER A 10 -13.39 9.45 0.41
C SER A 10 -12.16 9.03 1.21
N ALA A 11 -12.33 8.68 2.49
CA ALA A 11 -11.22 8.22 3.33
C ALA A 11 -10.58 6.93 2.78
N LEU A 12 -11.39 6.00 2.28
CA LEU A 12 -10.90 4.76 1.68
C LEU A 12 -10.08 5.02 0.40
N ASN A 13 -10.50 5.94 -0.44
CA ASN A 13 -9.73 6.36 -1.63
C ASN A 13 -8.41 7.04 -1.27
N ASP A 14 -8.40 7.88 -0.23
CA ASP A 14 -7.17 8.52 0.27
C ASP A 14 -6.18 7.46 0.79
N LEU A 15 -6.68 6.48 1.55
CA LEU A 15 -5.87 5.36 2.04
C LEU A 15 -5.32 4.50 0.89
N LEU A 16 -6.14 4.15 -0.10
CA LEU A 16 -5.72 3.40 -1.28
C LEU A 16 -4.60 4.12 -2.05
N THR A 17 -4.75 5.43 -2.24
CA THR A 17 -3.73 6.26 -2.89
C THR A 17 -2.44 6.30 -2.06
N GLY A 18 -2.57 6.38 -0.73
CA GLY A 18 -1.45 6.32 0.20
C GLY A 18 -0.69 4.99 0.12
N GLU A 19 -1.39 3.86 0.14
CA GLU A 19 -0.78 2.53 0.00
C GLU A 19 -0.07 2.39 -1.36
N GLU A 20 -0.68 2.83 -2.45
CA GLU A 20 -0.04 2.78 -3.78
C GLU A 20 1.27 3.59 -3.83
N LEU A 21 1.29 4.78 -3.21
CA LEU A 21 2.48 5.61 -3.09
C LEU A 21 3.59 4.89 -2.30
N LEU A 22 3.24 4.26 -1.18
CA LEU A 22 4.20 3.55 -0.33
C LEU A 22 4.76 2.32 -1.02
N ILE A 23 3.93 1.54 -1.73
CA ILE A 23 4.36 0.40 -2.55
C ILE A 23 5.45 0.85 -3.54
N LYS A 24 5.17 1.90 -4.33
CA LYS A 24 6.10 2.43 -5.34
C LYS A 24 7.38 2.96 -4.69
N LYS A 25 7.25 3.69 -3.58
CA LYS A 25 8.39 4.26 -2.84
C LYS A 25 9.34 3.18 -2.37
N PHE A 26 8.83 2.13 -1.73
CA PHE A 26 9.67 1.06 -1.20
C PHE A 26 10.23 0.15 -2.29
N GLN A 27 9.53 -0.05 -3.42
CA GLN A 27 10.11 -0.68 -4.61
C GLN A 27 11.29 0.12 -5.15
N MET A 28 11.12 1.42 -5.36
CA MET A 28 12.19 2.30 -5.83
C MET A 28 13.39 2.29 -4.87
N LEU A 29 13.15 2.33 -3.55
CA LEU A 29 14.22 2.23 -2.56
C LEU A 29 14.95 0.89 -2.62
N ALA A 30 14.24 -0.23 -2.77
CA ALA A 30 14.83 -1.56 -2.92
C ALA A 30 15.67 -1.68 -4.20
N GLU A 31 15.21 -1.09 -5.32
CA GLU A 31 15.91 -1.09 -6.61
C GLU A 31 17.22 -0.30 -6.56
N ASN A 32 17.25 0.79 -5.79
CA ASN A 32 18.41 1.69 -5.66
C ASN A 32 19.30 1.37 -4.45
N CYS A 33 19.03 0.27 -3.73
CA CYS A 33 19.82 -0.14 -2.57
C CYS A 33 20.86 -1.20 -2.95
N ASN A 34 22.12 -0.96 -2.57
CA ASN A 34 23.23 -1.88 -2.78
C ASN A 34 23.42 -2.87 -1.62
N ASP A 35 22.94 -2.52 -0.42
CA ASP A 35 23.00 -3.41 0.74
C ASP A 35 21.88 -4.45 0.65
N SER A 36 22.26 -5.73 0.70
CA SER A 36 21.32 -6.85 0.49
C SER A 36 20.29 -6.99 1.61
N GLU A 37 20.68 -6.70 2.86
CA GLU A 37 19.77 -6.79 4.00
C GLU A 37 18.75 -5.65 3.96
N VAL A 38 19.20 -4.43 3.67
CA VAL A 38 18.33 -3.25 3.56
C VAL A 38 17.38 -3.39 2.35
N LYS A 39 17.87 -3.89 1.22
CA LYS A 39 17.05 -4.18 0.04
C LYS A 39 15.94 -5.21 0.36
N ALA A 40 16.28 -6.27 1.10
CA ALA A 40 15.30 -7.26 1.53
C ALA A 40 14.20 -6.63 2.39
N LYS A 41 14.57 -5.78 3.37
CA LYS A 41 13.61 -5.05 4.21
C LYS A 41 12.70 -4.13 3.41
N PHE A 42 13.23 -3.36 2.46
CA PHE A 42 12.39 -2.52 1.59
C PHE A 42 11.41 -3.35 0.74
N THR A 43 11.86 -4.52 0.26
CA THR A 43 11.00 -5.43 -0.50
C THR A 43 9.88 -6.00 0.36
N GLU A 44 10.19 -6.39 1.60
CA GLU A 44 9.22 -6.86 2.59
C GLU A 44 8.17 -5.79 2.89
N ILE A 45 8.60 -4.57 3.23
CA ILE A 45 7.70 -3.43 3.49
C ILE A 45 6.80 -3.14 2.29
N SER A 46 7.35 -3.16 1.06
CA SER A 46 6.53 -2.98 -0.14
C SER A 46 5.44 -4.06 -0.28
N ASN A 47 5.74 -5.30 0.10
CA ASN A 47 4.78 -6.39 0.05
C ASN A 47 3.70 -6.26 1.13
N GLU A 48 4.04 -5.81 2.34
CA GLU A 48 3.05 -5.50 3.39
C GLU A 48 2.05 -4.45 2.90
N HIS A 49 2.53 -3.35 2.30
CA HIS A 49 1.65 -2.33 1.71
C HIS A 49 0.77 -2.86 0.56
N LYS A 50 1.24 -3.84 -0.23
CA LYS A 50 0.39 -4.50 -1.24
C LYS A 50 -0.76 -5.27 -0.59
N GLU A 51 -0.52 -5.96 0.53
CA GLU A 51 -1.58 -6.66 1.25
C GLU A 51 -2.57 -5.67 1.88
N HIS A 52 -2.08 -4.57 2.46
CA HIS A 52 -2.95 -3.49 2.96
C HIS A 52 -3.83 -2.92 1.84
N PHE A 53 -3.23 -2.59 0.69
CA PHE A 53 -3.97 -2.11 -0.48
C PHE A 53 -5.08 -3.08 -0.88
N ARG A 54 -4.78 -4.38 -0.99
CA ARG A 54 -5.78 -5.41 -1.33
C ARG A 54 -6.90 -5.50 -0.30
N SER A 55 -6.55 -5.42 0.99
CA SER A 55 -7.53 -5.44 2.08
C SER A 55 -8.44 -4.20 2.09
N LEU A 56 -7.92 -3.04 1.70
CA LEU A 56 -8.71 -1.82 1.53
C LEU A 56 -9.59 -1.93 0.27
N TYR A 57 -9.02 -2.43 -0.83
CA TYR A 57 -9.72 -2.58 -2.10
C TYR A 57 -10.89 -3.57 -1.99
N SER A 58 -10.75 -4.62 -1.18
CA SER A 58 -11.84 -5.57 -0.93
C SER A 58 -13.03 -4.98 -0.16
N GLN A 59 -12.89 -3.78 0.44
CA GLN A 59 -14.03 -3.07 1.03
C GLN A 59 -14.90 -2.37 -0.02
N LEU A 60 -14.41 -2.22 -1.26
CA LEU A 60 -15.15 -1.63 -2.38
C LEU A 60 -15.97 -2.65 -3.18
N SER A 61 -15.74 -3.95 -2.94
CA SER A 61 -16.39 -5.08 -3.63
C SER A 61 -17.55 -5.68 -2.85
#